data_AF-A0A1W9YTW4-F1
#
_entry.id   AF-A0A1W9YTW4-F1
#
_cell.length_a   1.000
_cell.length_b   1.000
_cell.length_c   1.000
_cell.angle_alpha   90.00
_cell.angle_beta   90.00
_cell.angle_gamma   90.00
#
_symmetry.space_group_name_H-M   'P 1'
#
loop_
_entity.id
_entity.type
_entity.pdbx_description
1 polymer ?
#
loop_
_entity_poly.entity_id
_entity_poly.type
_entity_poly.pdbx_seq_one_letter_code
_entity_poly.pdbx_strand_id
1 'polypeptide(L)'
;MADPGDVFRRAFSWLPNQFASQSSAPVGPRRFGSTEHLSPEAIAAFVDGELRMTAHLRAGHHLSLCPLCANEVEAQRQARSALRDSCSIPMPSSLLGLLSQIPDRDQPEPAAQEDPQRVADGVARSRRKRR
;
A
#
# COMPACT_ATOMS: atom_id res chain seq x y z
N MET A 1 55.64 -34.39 -11.78
CA MET A 1 56.54 -33.52 -10.99
C MET A 1 56.62 -32.16 -11.68
N ALA A 2 55.81 -31.21 -11.19
CA ALA A 2 55.93 -29.75 -11.20
C ALA A 2 54.57 -29.21 -10.73
N ASP A 3 54.58 -28.39 -9.69
CA ASP A 3 53.48 -28.06 -8.76
C ASP A 3 52.52 -26.97 -9.31
N PRO A 4 51.23 -26.94 -8.91
CA PRO A 4 50.21 -26.00 -9.38
C PRO A 4 50.03 -24.84 -8.40
N GLY A 5 50.49 -23.64 -8.76
CA GLY A 5 50.12 -22.44 -8.00
C GLY A 5 51.06 -21.25 -8.21
N ASP A 6 50.94 -20.49 -9.30
CA ASP A 6 51.66 -19.21 -9.40
C ASP A 6 51.07 -18.18 -10.39
N VAL A 7 49.81 -18.33 -10.81
CA VAL A 7 49.11 -17.33 -11.64
C VAL A 7 48.08 -16.49 -10.86
N PHE A 8 48.22 -16.47 -9.54
CA PHE A 8 47.51 -15.55 -8.66
C PHE A 8 48.07 -14.12 -8.83
N ARG A 9 47.16 -13.14 -8.78
CA ARG A 9 47.40 -11.74 -8.36
C ARG A 9 48.17 -10.81 -9.30
N ARG A 10 47.47 -10.13 -10.23
CA ARG A 10 47.90 -8.76 -10.60
C ARG A 10 46.86 -7.81 -11.22
N ALA A 11 45.59 -7.85 -10.82
CA ALA A 11 44.63 -6.80 -11.25
C ALA A 11 43.40 -6.52 -10.34
N PHE A 12 43.33 -7.01 -9.09
CA PHE A 12 42.16 -6.77 -8.21
C PHE A 12 42.59 -6.42 -6.78
N SER A 13 43.05 -5.19 -6.54
CA SER A 13 43.63 -4.77 -5.25
C SER A 13 43.38 -3.31 -4.87
N TRP A 14 42.12 -2.88 -4.86
CA TRP A 14 41.69 -1.58 -4.30
C TRP A 14 40.15 -1.64 -4.09
N LEU A 15 39.51 -2.12 -3.02
CA LEU A 15 39.69 -2.03 -1.57
C LEU A 15 38.89 -3.17 -0.85
N PRO A 16 39.05 -3.36 0.48
CA PRO A 16 39.04 -4.67 1.14
C PRO A 16 37.69 -5.22 1.60
N ASN A 17 37.45 -6.52 1.36
CA ASN A 17 36.28 -7.31 1.78
C ASN A 17 36.27 -7.68 3.29
N GLN A 18 36.93 -6.86 4.13
CA GLN A 18 37.40 -7.23 5.48
C GLN A 18 36.35 -7.19 6.60
N PHE A 19 35.07 -6.98 6.28
CA PHE A 19 33.96 -7.13 7.23
C PHE A 19 32.90 -8.15 6.79
N ALA A 20 33.11 -8.83 5.66
CA ALA A 20 32.26 -9.95 5.28
C ALA A 20 32.79 -11.21 5.96
N SER A 21 32.39 -11.43 7.22
CA SER A 21 32.46 -12.75 7.84
C SER A 21 31.54 -13.69 7.07
N GLN A 22 32.04 -14.27 5.98
CA GLN A 22 31.35 -15.31 5.24
C GLN A 22 31.59 -16.63 5.97
N SER A 23 30.86 -16.84 7.06
CA SER A 23 30.79 -18.18 7.64
C SER A 23 30.07 -19.08 6.63
N SER A 24 30.75 -20.12 6.16
CA SER A 24 30.18 -21.17 5.30
C SER A 24 29.28 -22.15 6.08
N ALA A 25 28.90 -21.80 7.31
CA ALA A 25 27.99 -22.58 8.12
C ALA A 25 26.55 -22.33 7.65
N PRO A 26 25.66 -23.34 7.67
CA PRO A 26 24.25 -23.10 7.40
C PRO A 26 23.75 -22.07 8.41
N VAL A 27 23.35 -20.89 7.90
CA VAL A 27 22.78 -19.84 8.73
C VAL A 27 21.45 -20.39 9.24
N GLY A 28 21.37 -20.67 10.54
CA GLY A 28 20.12 -21.06 11.17
C GLY A 28 19.01 -20.03 10.89
N PRO A 29 17.74 -20.38 11.14
CA PRO A 29 16.62 -19.46 10.89
C PRO A 29 16.91 -18.11 11.55
N ARG A 30 16.78 -17.03 10.77
CA ARG A 30 17.01 -15.67 11.26
C ARG A 30 16.12 -15.45 12.48
N ARG A 31 16.74 -15.09 13.60
CA ARG A 31 16.04 -14.69 14.82
C ARG A 31 15.91 -13.18 14.77
N PHE A 32 14.67 -12.70 14.77
CA PHE A 32 14.37 -11.27 14.83
C PHE A 32 14.50 -10.77 16.27
N GLY A 33 15.06 -9.57 16.44
CA GLY A 33 14.96 -8.84 17.70
C GLY A 33 13.54 -8.30 17.92
N SER A 34 13.15 -8.03 19.17
CA SER A 34 11.80 -7.53 19.49
C SER A 34 11.42 -6.24 18.77
N THR A 35 12.39 -5.45 18.30
CA THR A 35 12.19 -4.21 17.53
C THR A 35 12.21 -4.40 16.02
N GLU A 36 12.45 -5.61 15.52
CA GLU A 36 12.50 -5.90 14.08
C GLU A 36 11.17 -6.45 13.54
N HIS A 37 10.15 -6.57 14.38
CA HIS A 37 8.81 -7.01 14.01
C HIS A 37 8.01 -5.88 13.34
N LEU A 38 7.00 -6.27 12.55
CA LEU A 38 6.03 -5.31 12.03
C LEU A 38 5.29 -4.65 13.20
N SER A 39 5.04 -3.34 13.08
CA SER A 39 4.19 -2.64 14.06
C SER A 39 2.74 -3.15 13.96
N PRO A 40 1.96 -3.07 15.04
CA PRO A 40 0.55 -3.49 15.00
C PRO A 40 -0.26 -2.72 13.95
N GLU A 41 0.05 -1.44 13.69
CA GLU A 41 -0.61 -0.69 12.62
C GLU A 41 -0.23 -1.22 11.24
N ALA A 42 1.03 -1.62 11.04
CA ALA A 42 1.48 -2.21 9.78
C ALA A 42 0.81 -3.57 9.51
N ILE A 43 0.59 -4.37 10.57
CA ILE A 43 -0.14 -5.64 10.47
C ILE A 43 -1.60 -5.39 10.08
N ALA A 44 -2.28 -4.46 10.76
CA ALA A 44 -3.66 -4.09 10.43
C ALA A 44 -3.79 -3.61 8.98
N ALA A 45 -2.94 -2.66 8.57
CA ALA A 45 -2.94 -2.15 7.21
C ALA A 45 -2.61 -3.24 6.16
N PHE A 46 -1.76 -4.22 6.50
CA PHE A 46 -1.47 -5.36 5.62
C PHE A 46 -2.68 -6.29 5.46
N VAL A 47 -3.36 -6.62 6.56
CA VAL A 47 -4.57 -7.47 6.57
C VAL A 47 -5.73 -6.81 5.85
N ASP A 48 -5.88 -5.49 6.02
CA ASP A 48 -6.93 -4.72 5.38
C ASP A 48 -6.66 -4.44 3.90
N GLY A 49 -5.41 -4.57 3.45
CA GLY A 49 -5.01 -4.29 2.06
C GLY A 49 -4.69 -2.81 1.79
N GLU A 50 -4.54 -2.01 2.84
CA GLU A 50 -4.37 -0.54 2.78
C GLU A 50 -2.90 -0.10 2.60
N LEU A 51 -1.95 -1.04 2.65
CA LEU A 51 -0.55 -0.73 2.36
C LEU A 51 -0.33 -0.46 0.88
N ARG A 52 0.44 0.61 0.58
CA ARG A 52 0.98 0.84 -0.77
C ARG A 52 1.82 -0.37 -1.21
N MET A 53 1.84 -0.62 -2.53
CA MET A 53 2.47 -1.80 -3.14
C MET A 53 3.88 -2.11 -2.60
N THR A 54 4.76 -1.11 -2.49
CA THR A 54 6.13 -1.30 -2.00
C THR A 54 6.18 -1.73 -0.52
N ALA A 55 5.31 -1.17 0.32
CA ALA A 55 5.19 -1.56 1.72
C ALA A 55 4.57 -2.96 1.85
N HIS A 56 3.58 -3.28 1.01
CA HIS A 56 2.95 -4.59 0.97
C HIS A 56 3.96 -5.70 0.64
N LEU A 57 4.80 -5.51 -0.38
CA LEU A 57 5.83 -6.49 -0.75
C LEU A 57 6.87 -6.70 0.37
N ARG A 58 7.30 -5.62 1.04
CA ARG A 58 8.23 -5.73 2.18
C ARG A 58 7.62 -6.47 3.36
N ALA A 59 6.35 -6.18 3.68
CA ALA A 59 5.62 -6.89 4.71
C ALA A 59 5.48 -8.37 4.35
N GLY A 60 5.06 -8.69 3.11
CA GLY A 60 4.96 -10.08 2.64
C GLY A 60 6.29 -10.84 2.73
N HIS A 61 7.40 -10.20 2.34
CA HIS A 61 8.73 -10.78 2.53
C HIS A 61 9.07 -11.00 4.01
N HIS A 62 8.78 -10.04 4.89
CA HIS A 62 8.99 -10.21 6.33
C HIS A 62 8.17 -11.38 6.89
N LEU A 63 6.91 -11.51 6.52
CA LEU A 63 6.04 -12.61 6.96
C LEU A 63 6.56 -13.99 6.54
N SER A 64 7.21 -14.09 5.38
CA SER A 64 7.84 -15.35 4.94
C SER A 64 9.02 -15.79 5.81
N LEU A 65 9.61 -14.84 6.56
CA LEU A 65 10.78 -15.07 7.41
C LEU A 65 10.42 -15.10 8.91
N CYS A 66 9.37 -14.39 9.32
CA CYS A 66 9.01 -14.18 10.72
C CYS A 66 7.67 -14.86 11.07
N PRO A 67 7.70 -16.02 11.76
CA PRO A 67 6.47 -16.73 12.13
C PRO A 67 5.63 -15.98 13.16
N LEU A 68 6.24 -15.13 14.01
CA LEU A 68 5.49 -14.34 14.99
C LEU A 68 4.56 -13.34 14.31
N CYS A 69 5.07 -12.54 13.38
CA CYS A 69 4.23 -11.60 12.62
C CYS A 69 3.23 -12.33 11.71
N ALA A 70 3.58 -13.51 11.18
CA ALA A 70 2.64 -14.33 10.42
C ALA A 70 1.45 -14.79 11.29
N ASN A 71 1.71 -15.19 12.54
CA ASN A 71 0.65 -15.56 13.49
C ASN A 71 -0.24 -14.37 13.86
N GLU A 72 0.34 -13.18 14.04
CA GLU A 72 -0.44 -11.97 14.33
C GLU A 72 -1.35 -11.57 13.16
N VAL A 73 -0.86 -11.69 11.92
CA VAL A 73 -1.67 -11.49 10.70
C VAL A 73 -2.85 -12.47 10.67
N GLU A 74 -2.61 -13.74 10.98
CA GLU A 74 -3.67 -14.75 11.00
C GLU A 74 -4.70 -14.51 12.11
N ALA A 75 -4.24 -14.12 13.31
CA ALA A 75 -5.14 -13.75 14.41
C ALA A 75 -6.05 -12.57 14.03
N GLN A 76 -5.51 -11.54 13.36
CA GLN A 76 -6.33 -10.43 12.88
C GLN A 76 -7.31 -10.82 11.77
N ARG A 77 -6.90 -11.71 10.84
CA ARG A 77 -7.82 -12.26 9.82
C ARG A 77 -8.97 -13.05 10.45
N GLN A 78 -8.67 -13.88 11.46
CA GLN A 78 -9.68 -14.62 12.19
C GLN A 78 -10.66 -13.69 12.90
N ALA A 79 -10.16 -12.65 13.57
CA ALA A 79 -11.00 -11.62 14.19
C ALA A 79 -11.90 -10.93 13.15
N ARG A 80 -11.35 -10.58 11.97
CA ARG A 80 -12.11 -10.00 10.86
C ARG A 80 -13.23 -10.92 10.38
N SER A 81 -12.95 -12.22 10.20
CA SER A 81 -13.97 -13.20 9.81
C SER A 81 -15.07 -13.27 10.87
N ALA A 82 -14.69 -13.44 12.14
CA ALA A 82 -15.65 -13.52 13.23
C ALA A 82 -16.57 -12.29 13.31
N LEU A 83 -16.03 -11.08 13.07
CA LEU A 83 -16.85 -9.86 13.00
C LEU A 83 -17.82 -9.87 11.82
N ARG A 84 -17.39 -10.33 10.64
CA ARG A 84 -18.29 -10.43 9.46
C ARG A 84 -19.37 -11.49 9.64
N ASP A 85 -19.04 -12.57 10.32
CA ASP A 85 -19.95 -13.70 10.52
C ASP A 85 -20.95 -13.45 11.66
N SER A 86 -20.62 -12.58 12.62
CA SER A 86 -21.43 -12.34 13.82
C SER A 86 -22.66 -11.43 13.61
N CYS A 87 -22.70 -10.61 12.55
CA CYS A 87 -23.79 -9.66 12.36
C CYS A 87 -24.14 -9.44 10.89
N SER A 88 -25.35 -9.87 10.49
CA SER A 88 -26.00 -9.34 9.30
C SER A 88 -26.71 -8.05 9.69
N ILE A 89 -26.18 -6.90 9.28
CA ILE A 89 -26.90 -5.62 9.40
C ILE A 89 -27.92 -5.59 8.25
N PRO A 90 -29.23 -5.70 8.51
CA PRO A 90 -30.22 -5.70 7.45
C PRO A 90 -30.26 -4.32 6.79
N MET A 91 -30.30 -4.29 5.45
CA MET A 91 -30.47 -3.05 4.71
C MET A 91 -31.91 -2.54 4.87
N PRO A 92 -32.13 -1.28 5.28
CA PRO A 92 -33.46 -0.69 5.29
C PRO A 92 -34.05 -0.66 3.87
N SER A 93 -35.33 -1.06 3.73
CA SER A 93 -36.01 -1.09 2.43
C SER A 93 -36.07 0.27 1.73
N SER A 94 -36.17 1.36 2.51
CA SER A 94 -36.11 2.73 2.01
C SER A 94 -34.77 3.06 1.35
N LEU A 95 -33.65 2.63 1.95
CA LEU A 95 -32.31 2.82 1.41
C LEU A 95 -32.11 1.97 0.15
N LEU A 96 -32.57 0.72 0.16
CA LEU A 96 -32.54 -0.13 -1.03
C LEU A 96 -33.32 0.49 -2.20
N GLY A 97 -34.50 1.05 -1.93
CA GLY A 97 -35.30 1.77 -2.92
C GLY A 97 -34.56 2.97 -3.52
N LEU A 98 -33.87 3.77 -2.70
CA LEU A 98 -33.07 4.90 -3.17
C LEU A 98 -31.85 4.45 -4.00
N LEU A 99 -31.14 3.40 -3.57
CA LEU A 99 -29.99 2.86 -4.30
C LEU A 99 -30.40 2.28 -5.66
N SER A 100 -31.59 1.67 -5.75
CA SER A 100 -32.11 1.13 -7.02
C SER A 100 -32.40 2.20 -8.09
N GLN A 101 -32.55 3.46 -7.68
CA GLN A 101 -32.85 4.59 -8.57
C GLN A 101 -31.60 5.37 -9.01
N ILE A 102 -30.39 4.98 -8.58
CA ILE A 102 -29.13 5.64 -8.99
C ILE A 102 -29.01 5.76 -10.52
N PRO A 103 -29.29 4.72 -11.32
CA PRO A 103 -29.16 4.81 -12.78
C PRO A 103 -30.00 5.93 -13.42
N ASP A 104 -31.14 6.29 -12.81
CA ASP A 104 -32.06 7.30 -13.33
C ASP A 104 -31.71 8.74 -12.90
N ARG A 105 -30.80 8.90 -11.93
CA ARG A 105 -30.40 10.21 -11.36
C ARG A 105 -29.30 10.93 -12.12
N ASP A 106 -28.60 10.24 -13.02
CA ASP A 106 -27.53 10.79 -13.84
C ASP A 106 -28.04 11.37 -15.18
N GLN A 107 -29.36 11.51 -15.37
CA GLN A 107 -29.87 12.24 -16.53
C GLN A 107 -29.36 13.70 -16.46
N PRO A 108 -28.53 14.14 -17.42
CA PRO A 108 -28.11 15.53 -17.45
C PRO A 108 -29.37 16.37 -17.61
N GLU A 109 -29.64 17.24 -16.63
CA GLU A 109 -30.58 18.35 -16.81
C GLU A 109 -30.26 18.99 -18.16
N PRO A 110 -31.21 19.07 -19.12
CA PRO A 110 -30.94 19.72 -20.39
C PRO A 110 -30.51 21.14 -20.06
N ALA A 111 -29.28 21.49 -20.48
CA ALA A 111 -28.66 22.77 -20.18
C ALA A 111 -29.70 23.88 -20.34
N ALA A 112 -30.10 24.49 -19.22
CA ALA A 112 -30.96 25.65 -19.22
C ALA A 112 -30.29 26.65 -20.16
N GLN A 113 -30.97 26.97 -21.27
CA GLN A 113 -30.44 27.78 -22.34
C GLN A 113 -29.90 29.09 -21.73
N GLU A 114 -28.58 29.21 -21.66
CA GLU A 114 -27.94 30.43 -21.19
C GLU A 114 -28.26 31.52 -22.21
N ASP A 115 -29.15 32.44 -21.83
CA ASP A 115 -29.48 33.62 -22.60
C ASP A 115 -28.20 34.47 -22.81
N PRO A 116 -27.67 34.56 -24.05
CA PRO A 116 -26.37 35.18 -24.34
C PRO A 116 -26.27 36.66 -23.94
N GLN A 117 -27.40 37.32 -23.69
CA GLN A 117 -27.44 38.75 -23.38
C GLN A 117 -26.93 39.11 -21.98
N ARG A 118 -26.94 38.20 -20.99
CA ARG A 118 -26.48 38.53 -19.63
C ARG A 118 -24.96 38.58 -19.47
N VAL A 119 -24.21 37.93 -20.36
CA VAL A 119 -22.74 37.81 -20.23
C VAL A 119 -22.01 39.07 -20.71
N ALA A 120 -22.60 39.82 -21.66
CA ALA A 120 -21.98 41.02 -22.24
C ALA A 120 -21.89 42.21 -21.25
N ASP A 121 -22.86 42.33 -20.34
CA ASP A 121 -22.93 43.49 -19.42
C ASP A 121 -21.95 43.41 -18.24
N GLY A 122 -21.48 42.21 -17.88
CA GLY A 122 -20.54 42.01 -16.77
C GLY A 122 -19.10 42.43 -17.08
N VAL A 123 -18.66 42.26 -18.32
CA VAL A 123 -17.27 42.51 -18.73
C VAL A 123 -16.96 44.01 -18.90
N ALA A 124 -17.96 44.82 -19.27
CA ALA A 124 -17.77 46.27 -19.45
C ALA A 124 -17.58 47.02 -18.12
N ARG A 125 -18.20 46.55 -17.03
CA ARG A 125 -18.15 47.20 -15.72
C ARG A 125 -16.84 46.94 -14.97
N SER A 126 -16.19 45.80 -15.19
CA SER A 126 -14.93 45.43 -14.51
C SER A 126 -13.70 46.19 -15.05
N ARG A 127 -13.70 46.57 -16.33
CA ARG A 127 -12.58 47.29 -16.96
C ARG A 127 -12.43 48.75 -16.53
N ARG A 128 -13.49 49.40 -16.01
CA ARG A 128 -13.46 50.84 -15.69
C ARG A 128 -12.87 51.19 -14.31
N LYS A 129 -12.47 50.20 -13.50
CA LYS A 129 -12.10 50.41 -12.08
C LYS A 129 -10.63 50.10 -11.75
N ARG A 130 -9.75 50.18 -12.74
CA ARG A 130 -8.30 50.15 -12.56
C ARG A 130 -7.66 51.36 -13.23
N ARG A 131 -7.65 52.49 -12.53
CA ARG A 131 -6.70 53.59 -12.70
C ARG A 131 -6.61 54.37 -11.40
#